data_AF-A0A3M3KIF6-F1
#
_entry.id   AF-A0A3M3KIF6-F1
#
_cell.length_a   1.000
_cell.length_b   1.000
_cell.length_c   1.000
_cell.angle_alpha   90.00
_cell.angle_beta   90.00
_cell.angle_gamma   90.00
#
_symmetry.space_group_name_H-M   'P 1'
#
loop_
_entity.id
_entity.type
_entity.pdbx_description
1 polymer ?
#
loop_
_entity_poly.entity_id
_entity_poly.type
_entity_poly.pdbx_seq_one_letter_code
_entity_poly.pdbx_strand_id
1 'polypeptide(L)'
;TYLDHRTKTYQQETLSQTDMLRRVVQHIPEKHFRMIRYFGFLANRVCGRQLPRVYEALRMERRGKAPKLYFAQMSKAFLQRDPFSCVLCGARMVYTAAIAGLTVQGLINNAQSIAQLRYVPA
;
A
#
# COMPACT_ATOMS: atom_id res chain seq x y z
N THR A 1 -20.50 -14.43 -6.35
CA THR A 1 -20.21 -13.48 -7.43
C THR A 1 -18.73 -13.18 -7.43
N TYR A 2 -18.09 -13.09 -8.59
CA TYR A 2 -16.69 -12.65 -8.71
C TYR A 2 -16.54 -11.66 -9.86
N LEU A 3 -15.52 -10.81 -9.82
CA LEU A 3 -15.22 -9.87 -10.90
C LEU A 3 -14.35 -10.58 -11.95
N ASP A 4 -14.88 -10.77 -13.16
CA ASP A 4 -14.08 -11.26 -14.28
C ASP A 4 -13.21 -10.11 -14.80
N HIS A 5 -11.89 -10.22 -14.63
CA HIS A 5 -10.95 -9.18 -15.02
C HIS A 5 -10.76 -9.03 -16.55
N ARG A 6 -11.20 -10.01 -17.36
CA ARG A 6 -11.20 -9.93 -18.84
C ARG A 6 -12.37 -9.11 -19.34
N THR A 7 -13.57 -9.37 -18.84
CA THR A 7 -14.81 -8.72 -19.28
C THR A 7 -15.20 -7.50 -18.44
N LYS A 8 -14.58 -7.31 -17.26
CA LYS A 8 -14.89 -6.28 -16.26
C LYS A 8 -16.31 -6.33 -15.70
N THR A 9 -16.97 -7.49 -15.78
CA THR A 9 -18.32 -7.70 -15.25
C THR A 9 -18.33 -8.66 -14.08
N TYR A 10 -19.30 -8.49 -13.17
CA TYR A 10 -19.54 -9.47 -12.11
C TYR A 10 -20.28 -10.67 -12.68
N GLN A 11 -19.75 -11.86 -12.43
CA GLN A 11 -20.33 -13.13 -12.86
C GLN A 11 -20.69 -14.01 -11.66
N GLN A 12 -21.63 -14.92 -11.89
CA GLN A 12 -22.01 -15.98 -10.96
C GLN A 12 -21.72 -17.33 -11.61
N GLU A 13 -21.24 -18.27 -10.81
CA GLU A 13 -20.90 -19.62 -11.26
C GLU A 13 -21.41 -20.60 -10.19
N THR A 14 -22.11 -21.65 -10.63
CA THR A 14 -22.55 -22.74 -9.77
C THR A 14 -21.50 -23.84 -9.82
N LEU A 15 -20.98 -24.24 -8.66
CA LEU A 15 -19.92 -25.22 -8.55
C LEU A 15 -20.37 -26.40 -7.70
N SER A 16 -19.86 -27.58 -8.02
CA SER A 16 -19.91 -28.73 -7.12
C SER A 16 -19.03 -28.47 -5.89
N GLN A 17 -19.30 -29.16 -4.77
CA GLN A 17 -18.51 -29.03 -3.55
C GLN A 17 -17.04 -29.40 -3.78
N THR A 18 -16.79 -30.45 -4.58
CA THR A 18 -15.44 -30.94 -4.90
C THR A 18 -14.65 -29.94 -5.73
N ASP A 19 -15.27 -29.30 -6.72
CA ASP A 19 -14.60 -28.29 -7.55
C ASP A 19 -14.31 -27.02 -6.77
N MET A 20 -15.20 -26.63 -5.85
CA MET A 20 -14.96 -25.53 -4.92
C MET A 20 -13.72 -25.80 -4.06
N LEU A 21 -13.62 -27.00 -3.46
CA LEU A 21 -12.47 -27.39 -2.64
C LEU A 21 -11.16 -27.39 -3.43
N ARG A 22 -11.15 -27.94 -4.66
CA ARG A 22 -9.96 -27.92 -5.53
C ARG A 22 -9.47 -26.50 -5.80
N ARG A 23 -10.39 -25.57 -6.11
CA ARG A 23 -10.06 -24.16 -6.36
C ARG A 23 -9.54 -23.44 -5.12
N VAL A 24 -9.94 -23.84 -3.91
CA VAL A 24 -9.38 -23.26 -2.68
C VAL A 24 -7.99 -23.81 -2.40
N VAL A 25 -7.82 -25.13 -2.50
CA VAL A 25 -6.56 -25.80 -2.17
C VAL A 25 -5.40 -25.37 -3.08
N GLN A 26 -5.66 -25.02 -4.35
CA GLN A 26 -4.63 -24.52 -5.26
C GLN A 26 -3.91 -23.24 -4.77
N HIS A 27 -4.54 -22.48 -3.86
CA HIS A 27 -3.96 -21.27 -3.28
C HIS A 27 -3.18 -21.53 -1.99
N ILE A 28 -3.22 -22.75 -1.45
CA ILE A 28 -2.51 -23.14 -0.23
C ILE A 28 -1.12 -23.67 -0.64
N PRO A 29 -0.05 -22.95 -0.34
CA PRO A 29 1.30 -23.40 -0.66
C PRO A 29 1.71 -24.59 0.22
N GLU A 30 2.57 -25.46 -0.31
CA GLU A 30 3.14 -26.58 0.45
C GLU A 30 3.97 -26.11 1.64
N LYS A 31 4.16 -26.99 2.61
CA LYS A 31 5.02 -26.73 3.77
C LYS A 31 6.45 -26.44 3.27
N HIS A 32 7.00 -25.30 3.69
CA HIS A 32 8.31 -24.76 3.25
C HIS A 32 8.37 -24.22 1.81
N PHE A 33 7.25 -24.15 1.10
CA PHE A 33 7.23 -23.46 -0.19
C PHE A 33 7.48 -21.96 0.01
N ARG A 34 8.48 -21.43 -0.67
CA ARG A 34 8.76 -20.00 -0.68
C ARG A 34 7.86 -19.34 -1.71
N MET A 35 6.80 -18.68 -1.24
CA MET A 35 5.92 -17.92 -2.12
C MET A 35 6.70 -16.82 -2.87
N ILE A 36 6.57 -16.81 -4.20
CA ILE A 36 7.18 -15.81 -5.07
C ILE A 36 6.07 -14.85 -5.52
N ARG A 37 6.10 -13.61 -5.04
CA ARG A 37 5.11 -12.58 -5.44
C ARG A 37 5.31 -12.10 -6.87
N TYR A 38 6.56 -11.94 -7.30
CA TYR A 38 6.91 -11.50 -8.66
C TYR A 38 8.02 -12.39 -9.21
N PHE A 39 7.74 -13.04 -10.34
CA PHE A 39 8.67 -13.95 -11.01
C PHE A 39 9.13 -13.41 -12.36
N GLY A 40 10.24 -13.94 -12.87
CA GLY A 40 10.77 -13.61 -14.20
C GLY A 40 11.06 -12.11 -14.36
N PHE A 41 10.59 -11.53 -15.46
CA PHE A 41 10.80 -10.11 -15.74
C PHE A 41 10.06 -9.16 -14.80
N LEU A 42 9.10 -9.65 -13.98
CA LEU A 42 8.40 -8.83 -12.98
C LEU A 42 9.16 -8.76 -11.65
N ALA A 43 10.22 -9.57 -11.45
CA ALA A 43 10.99 -9.54 -10.22
C ALA A 43 11.62 -8.15 -9.99
N ASN A 44 11.51 -7.63 -8.76
CA ASN A 44 11.88 -6.24 -8.41
C ASN A 44 13.27 -5.82 -8.91
N ARG A 45 14.25 -6.74 -8.85
CA ARG A 45 15.64 -6.49 -9.28
C ARG A 45 15.77 -6.19 -10.78
N VAL A 46 14.92 -6.77 -11.62
CA VAL A 46 15.04 -6.71 -13.09
C VAL A 46 13.87 -5.99 -13.76
N CYS A 47 12.76 -5.81 -13.06
CA CYS A 47 11.51 -5.24 -13.59
C CYS A 47 11.71 -3.91 -14.30
N GLY A 48 12.44 -2.96 -13.69
CA GLY A 48 12.70 -1.66 -14.29
C GLY A 48 13.44 -1.73 -15.64
N ARG A 49 14.28 -2.76 -15.85
CA ARG A 49 15.03 -2.95 -17.10
C ARG A 49 14.31 -3.84 -18.11
N GLN A 50 13.60 -4.87 -17.66
CA GLN A 50 12.98 -5.86 -18.54
C GLN A 50 11.57 -5.46 -18.99
N LEU A 51 10.78 -4.81 -18.12
CA LEU A 51 9.40 -4.42 -18.44
C LEU A 51 9.30 -3.51 -19.68
N PRO A 52 10.21 -2.53 -19.91
CA PRO A 52 10.19 -1.74 -21.14
C PRO A 52 10.40 -2.55 -22.42
N ARG A 53 11.19 -3.64 -22.37
CA ARG A 53 11.45 -4.54 -23.50
C ARG A 53 10.23 -5.42 -23.80
N VAL A 54 9.54 -5.86 -22.74
CA VAL A 54 8.29 -6.63 -22.88
C VAL A 54 7.19 -5.79 -23.52
N TYR A 55 7.03 -4.52 -23.10
CA TYR A 55 6.05 -3.62 -23.75
C TYR A 55 6.37 -3.39 -25.22
N GLU A 56 7.65 -3.21 -25.56
CA GLU A 56 8.09 -3.05 -26.95
C GLU A 56 7.80 -4.31 -27.78
N ALA A 57 8.17 -5.49 -27.28
CA ALA A 57 7.92 -6.77 -27.97
C ALA A 57 6.42 -7.04 -28.18
N LEU A 58 5.57 -6.65 -27.22
CA LEU A 58 4.11 -6.80 -27.29
C LEU A 58 3.41 -5.64 -28.00
N ARG A 59 4.14 -4.64 -28.51
CA ARG A 59 3.60 -3.41 -29.10
C ARG A 59 2.57 -2.71 -28.20
N MET A 60 2.79 -2.77 -26.89
CA MET A 60 1.95 -2.10 -25.90
C MET A 60 2.43 -0.67 -25.68
N GLU A 61 1.48 0.25 -25.51
CA GLU A 61 1.82 1.59 -25.05
C GLU A 61 2.48 1.53 -23.68
N ARG A 62 3.63 2.20 -23.55
CA ARG A 62 4.28 2.35 -22.26
C ARG A 62 3.38 3.22 -21.38
N ARG A 63 2.99 2.69 -20.21
CA ARG A 63 2.36 3.52 -19.18
C ARG A 63 3.28 4.69 -18.87
N GLY A 64 2.73 5.90 -18.89
CA GLY A 64 3.45 7.11 -18.50
C GLY A 64 4.00 6.98 -17.08
N LYS A 65 4.96 7.84 -16.73
CA LYS A 65 5.45 7.92 -15.35
C LYS A 65 4.26 8.23 -14.44
N ALA A 66 4.10 7.43 -13.38
CA ALA A 66 3.16 7.78 -12.34
C ALA A 66 3.49 9.19 -11.81
N PRO A 67 2.48 10.02 -11.51
CA PRO A 67 2.74 11.32 -10.92
C PRO A 67 3.52 11.15 -9.62
N LYS A 68 4.49 12.05 -9.37
CA LYS A 68 5.16 12.09 -8.07
C LYS A 68 4.13 12.55 -7.04
N LEU A 69 3.75 11.64 -6.16
CA LEU A 69 2.91 11.96 -5.01
C LEU A 69 3.81 12.26 -3.82
N TYR A 70 3.66 13.46 -3.25
CA TYR A 70 4.30 13.81 -2.00
C TYR A 70 3.42 13.40 -0.82
N PHE A 71 4.02 13.11 0.34
CA PHE A 71 3.30 12.75 1.56
C PHE A 71 2.11 13.68 1.82
N ALA A 72 2.31 15.00 1.73
CA ALA A 72 1.26 15.97 2.00
C ALA A 72 0.05 15.86 1.04
N GLN A 73 0.32 15.60 -0.24
CA GLN A 73 -0.74 15.40 -1.24
C GLN A 73 -1.52 14.11 -0.96
N MET A 74 -0.81 13.04 -0.61
CA MET A 74 -1.44 11.76 -0.25
C MET A 74 -2.28 11.89 1.02
N SER A 75 -1.72 12.48 2.08
CA SER A 75 -2.43 12.71 3.34
C SER A 75 -3.67 13.57 3.13
N LYS A 76 -3.58 14.62 2.30
CA LYS A 76 -4.73 15.47 1.97
C LYS A 76 -5.80 14.72 1.19
N ALA A 77 -5.43 13.91 0.21
CA ALA A 77 -6.39 13.11 -0.55
C ALA A 77 -7.08 12.03 0.31
N PHE A 78 -6.33 11.42 1.24
CA PHE A 78 -6.84 10.36 2.11
C PHE A 78 -7.70 10.91 3.26
N LEU A 79 -7.20 11.91 3.98
CA LEU A 79 -7.86 12.47 5.17
C LEU A 79 -8.82 13.63 4.84
N GLN A 80 -8.88 14.08 3.59
CA GLN A 80 -9.62 15.27 3.16
C GLN A 80 -9.27 16.53 3.96
N ARG A 81 -8.07 16.57 4.54
CA ARG A 81 -7.57 17.68 5.36
C ARG A 81 -6.11 17.97 5.05
N ASP A 82 -5.74 19.24 4.99
CA ASP A 82 -4.35 19.65 4.80
C ASP A 82 -3.52 19.26 6.04
N PRO A 83 -2.48 18.42 5.92
CA PRO A 83 -1.63 18.05 7.05
C PRO A 83 -0.82 19.22 7.62
N PHE A 84 -0.75 20.35 6.91
CA PHE A 84 -0.13 21.58 7.39
C PHE A 84 -1.17 22.61 7.88
N SER A 85 -2.41 22.20 8.13
CA SER A 85 -3.43 23.05 8.76
C SER A 85 -3.71 22.58 10.18
N CYS A 86 -3.67 23.50 11.13
CA CYS A 86 -3.96 23.22 12.52
C CYS A 86 -5.36 22.63 12.68
N VAL A 87 -5.47 21.51 13.39
CA VAL A 87 -6.75 20.82 13.55
C VAL A 87 -7.78 21.64 14.34
N LEU A 88 -7.31 22.57 15.18
CA LEU A 88 -8.12 23.39 16.07
C LEU A 88 -8.51 24.74 15.44
N CYS A 89 -7.55 25.49 14.89
CA CYS A 89 -7.79 26.87 14.41
C CYS A 89 -7.66 27.06 12.90
N GLY A 90 -7.27 26.02 12.14
CA GLY A 90 -7.11 26.10 10.69
C GLY A 90 -5.85 26.82 10.20
N ALA A 91 -5.11 27.50 11.09
CA ALA A 91 -3.89 28.22 10.73
C ALA A 91 -2.82 27.31 10.12
N ARG A 92 -1.97 27.87 9.26
CA ARG A 92 -0.88 27.13 8.60
C ARG A 92 0.21 26.76 9.62
N MET A 93 0.43 25.47 9.77
CA MET A 93 1.52 24.92 10.58
C MET A 93 2.87 25.14 9.88
N VAL A 94 3.88 25.48 10.67
CA VAL A 94 5.27 25.66 10.22
C VAL A 94 6.12 24.59 10.90
N TYR A 95 7.13 24.10 10.20
CA TYR A 95 8.09 23.17 10.80
C TYR A 95 8.93 23.91 11.84
N THR A 96 8.92 23.42 13.08
CA THR A 96 9.73 23.97 14.17
C THR A 96 10.92 23.07 14.47
N ALA A 97 10.67 21.77 14.73
CA ALA A 97 11.70 20.79 15.03
C ALA A 97 11.21 19.36 14.72
N ALA A 98 12.15 18.43 14.58
CA ALA A 98 11.88 17.00 14.58
C ALA A 98 12.44 16.42 15.88
N ILE A 99 11.57 15.82 16.68
CA ILE A 99 11.93 15.23 17.97
C ILE A 99 11.95 13.73 17.79
N ALA A 100 13.07 13.09 18.15
CA ALA A 100 13.18 11.64 18.14
C ALA A 100 12.16 11.04 19.12
N GLY A 101 11.28 10.17 18.60
CA GLY A 101 10.31 9.45 19.41
C GLY A 101 10.97 8.37 20.26
N LEU A 102 10.23 7.91 21.28
CA LEU A 102 10.62 6.73 22.05
C LEU A 102 10.56 5.46 21.19
N THR A 103 11.34 4.44 21.57
CA THR A 103 11.19 3.09 21.02
C THR A 103 9.79 2.55 21.33
N VAL A 104 9.35 1.49 20.62
CA VAL A 104 8.03 0.87 20.89
C VAL A 104 7.87 0.48 22.37
N GLN A 105 8.90 -0.09 22.97
CA GLN A 105 8.89 -0.42 24.40
C GLN A 105 8.80 0.84 25.26
N GLY A 106 9.52 1.91 24.89
CA GLY A 106 9.45 3.20 25.57
C GLY A 106 8.06 3.83 25.49
N LEU A 107 7.36 3.72 24.35
CA LEU A 107 5.99 4.18 24.18
C LEU A 107 5.02 3.44 25.11
N ILE A 108 5.14 2.11 25.19
CA ILE A 108 4.29 1.28 26.06
C ILE A 108 4.51 1.66 27.53
N ASN A 109 5.77 1.75 27.95
CA ASN A 109 6.13 2.05 29.34
C ASN A 109 5.68 3.46 29.75
N ASN A 110 5.56 4.40 28.81
CA ASN A 110 5.23 5.81 29.07
C ASN A 110 3.86 6.22 28.53
N ALA A 111 2.95 5.27 28.23
CA ALA A 111 1.69 5.57 27.55
C ALA A 111 0.83 6.62 28.28
N GLN A 112 0.77 6.54 29.62
CA GLN A 112 0.00 7.49 30.44
C GLN A 112 0.60 8.90 30.41
N SER A 113 1.92 9.03 30.56
CA SER A 113 2.58 10.35 30.53
C SER A 113 2.46 10.97 29.15
N ILE A 114 2.63 10.19 28.08
CA ILE A 114 2.47 10.63 26.69
C ILE A 114 1.04 11.15 26.43
N ALA A 115 0.02 10.43 26.88
CA ALA A 115 -1.37 10.85 26.72
C ALA A 115 -1.70 12.18 27.44
N GLN A 116 -0.94 12.50 28.48
CA GLN A 116 -1.09 13.74 29.26
C GLN A 116 -0.18 14.88 28.78
N LEU A 117 0.73 14.63 27.83
CA LEU A 117 1.61 15.66 27.30
C LEU A 117 0.78 16.76 26.64
N ARG A 118 0.90 17.97 27.17
CA ARG A 118 0.42 19.19 26.53
C ARG A 118 1.60 19.86 25.86
N TYR A 119 1.56 19.88 24.52
CA TYR A 119 2.44 20.60 23.59
C TYR A 119 3.94 20.59 23.91
N VAL A 120 4.77 20.07 23.02
CA VAL A 120 6.23 20.20 23.21
C VAL A 120 6.64 21.64 22.95
N PRO A 121 7.16 22.38 23.96
CA PRO A 121 7.62 23.74 23.73
C PRO A 121 8.74 23.76 22.68
N ALA A 122 8.72 24.82 21.87
CA ALA A 122 9.70 25.07 20.81
C ALA A 122 11.09 25.33 21.37
#